data_AF-A0A2T2N2C6-F1
#
_entry.id   AF-A0A2T2N2C6-F1
#
_cell.length_a   1.000
_cell.length_b   1.000
_cell.length_c   1.000
_cell.angle_alpha   90.00
_cell.angle_beta   90.00
_cell.angle_gamma   90.00
#
_symmetry.space_group_name_H-M   'P 1'
#
loop_
_entity.id
_entity.type
_entity.pdbx_description
1 polymer ?
#
loop_
_entity_poly.entity_id
_entity_poly.type
_entity_poly.pdbx_seq_one_letter_code
_entity_poly.pdbx_strand_id
1 'polypeptide(L)'
;MSLEITSNKVERLASELFDVHIESTGGHRYLIFPSGLRVIPSPDLILRGCKRHAMLEWLGHDIDTAIRTSPAFKEEAEQGNPLTECISMTISNRATESAVINLSLDEKEGVRIRKKLYE
;
A
#
# COMPACT_ATOMS: atom_id res chain seq x y z
N MET A 1 -11.04 1.20 4.38
CA MET A 1 -10.35 0.98 5.69
C MET A 1 -8.92 1.47 5.55
N SER A 2 -8.27 1.91 6.63
CA SER A 2 -6.90 2.41 6.56
C SER A 2 -6.05 1.82 7.68
N LEU A 3 -4.79 1.53 7.38
CA LEU A 3 -3.79 1.01 8.31
C LEU A 3 -2.62 1.97 8.37
N GLU A 4 -2.26 2.41 9.57
CA GLU A 4 -1.06 3.23 9.78
C GLU A 4 0.19 2.35 9.79
N ILE A 5 1.21 2.81 9.07
CA ILE A 5 2.50 2.15 8.93
C ILE A 5 3.54 2.97 9.67
N THR A 6 4.23 2.32 10.60
CA THR A 6 5.35 2.91 11.33
C THR A 6 6.45 3.36 10.37
N SER A 7 7.04 4.53 10.64
CA SER A 7 7.97 5.20 9.72
C SER A 7 9.15 4.34 9.28
N ASN A 8 9.62 3.42 10.13
CA ASN A 8 10.73 2.49 9.84
C ASN A 8 10.35 1.29 8.95
N LYS A 9 9.09 1.17 8.53
CA LYS A 9 8.60 0.11 7.64
C LYS A 9 8.14 0.64 6.28
N VAL A 10 8.14 1.95 6.09
CA VAL A 10 7.58 2.61 4.91
C VAL A 10 8.29 2.20 3.63
N GLU A 11 9.62 2.27 3.58
CA GLU A 11 10.42 1.95 2.39
C GLU A 11 10.25 0.47 2.00
N ARG A 12 10.28 -0.41 3.00
CA ARG A 12 10.10 -1.85 2.78
C ARG A 12 8.72 -2.15 2.19
N LEU A 13 7.65 -1.60 2.76
CA LEU A 13 6.29 -1.86 2.25
C LEU A 13 6.06 -1.23 0.88
N ALA A 14 6.65 -0.06 0.58
CA ALA A 14 6.59 0.53 -0.76
C ALA A 14 7.26 -0.38 -1.81
N SER A 15 8.43 -0.94 -1.51
CA SER A 15 9.13 -1.88 -2.38
C SER A 15 8.33 -3.17 -2.57
N GLU A 16 7.88 -3.76 -1.48
CA GLU A 16 7.29 -5.09 -1.50
C GLU A 16 5.87 -5.11 -2.08
N LEU A 17 5.07 -4.09 -1.79
CA LEU A 17 3.70 -4.01 -2.29
C LEU A 17 3.60 -3.34 -3.66
N PHE A 18 4.47 -2.36 -3.98
CA PHE A 18 4.32 -1.51 -5.18
C PHE A 18 5.52 -1.53 -6.13
N ASP A 19 6.60 -2.25 -5.80
CA ASP A 19 7.85 -2.25 -6.59
C ASP A 19 8.52 -0.87 -6.69
N VAL A 20 8.35 -0.06 -5.64
CA VAL A 20 8.83 1.31 -5.59
C VAL A 20 10.02 1.43 -4.64
N HIS A 21 11.16 1.87 -5.16
CA HIS A 21 12.34 2.15 -4.34
C HIS A 21 12.28 3.54 -3.73
N ILE A 22 12.23 3.60 -2.40
CA ILE A 22 12.23 4.84 -1.62
C ILE A 22 13.44 4.84 -0.69
N GLU A 23 14.11 5.97 -0.62
CA GLU A 23 15.20 6.20 0.33
C GLU A 23 14.89 7.39 1.25
N SER A 24 15.18 7.21 2.53
CA SER A 24 15.15 8.28 3.53
C SER A 24 16.55 8.85 3.73
N THR A 25 16.75 10.15 3.48
CA THR A 25 18.03 10.83 3.69
C THR A 25 17.79 12.29 4.10
N GLY A 26 18.54 12.79 5.08
CA GLY A 26 18.43 14.20 5.50
C GLY A 26 17.03 14.60 5.97
N GLY A 27 16.26 13.67 6.54
CA GLY A 27 14.89 13.92 7.01
C GLY A 27 13.81 13.86 5.93
N HIS A 28 14.17 13.63 4.67
CA HIS A 28 13.24 13.55 3.55
C HIS A 28 13.22 12.16 2.92
N ARG A 29 12.10 11.82 2.27
CA ARG A 29 11.96 10.64 1.43
C ARG A 29 12.13 11.00 -0.04
N TYR A 30 12.75 10.10 -0.77
CA TYR A 30 13.02 10.25 -2.20
C TYR A 30 12.56 9.01 -2.93
N LEU A 31 11.80 9.20 -4.00
CA LEU A 31 11.58 8.16 -4.99
C LEU A 31 12.84 8.06 -5.87
N ILE A 32 13.40 6.85 -5.98
CA ILE A 32 14.64 6.60 -6.70
C ILE A 32 14.33 5.79 -7.96
N PHE A 33 14.67 6.35 -9.12
CA PHE A 33 14.59 5.63 -10.38
C PHE A 33 15.84 4.78 -10.63
N PRO A 34 15.76 3.72 -11.46
CA PRO A 34 16.92 2.90 -11.82
C PRO A 34 18.11 3.68 -12.41
N SER A 35 17.85 4.86 -13.00
CA SER A 35 18.88 5.77 -13.52
C SER A 35 19.66 6.53 -12.43
N GLY A 36 19.24 6.44 -11.18
CA GLY A 36 19.72 7.28 -10.07
C GLY A 36 19.02 8.65 -9.99
N LEU A 37 18.08 8.95 -10.89
CA LEU A 37 17.23 10.14 -10.77
C LEU A 37 16.42 10.07 -9.47
N ARG A 38 16.41 11.17 -8.72
CA ARG A 38 15.71 11.29 -7.44
C ARG A 38 14.56 12.27 -7.56
N VAL A 39 13.39 11.88 -7.08
CA VAL A 39 12.21 12.75 -6.99
C VAL A 39 11.88 12.98 -5.52
N ILE A 40 11.76 14.25 -5.14
CA ILE A 40 11.26 14.67 -3.82
C ILE A 40 9.76 14.93 -3.94
N PRO A 41 8.90 14.13 -3.28
CA PRO A 41 7.48 14.40 -3.27
C PRO A 41 7.16 15.67 -2.48
N SER A 42 6.22 16.46 -2.99
CA SER A 42 5.69 17.65 -2.34
C SER A 42 4.23 17.86 -2.79
N PRO A 43 3.22 17.68 -1.91
CA PRO A 43 3.30 17.38 -0.48
C PRO A 43 3.56 15.89 -0.19
N ASP A 44 2.63 15.00 -0.51
CA ASP A 44 2.68 13.55 -0.24
C ASP A 44 2.79 12.74 -1.54
N LEU A 45 3.40 11.56 -1.45
CA LEU A 45 3.46 10.57 -2.52
C LEU A 45 2.32 9.56 -2.34
N ILE A 46 1.52 9.32 -3.37
CA ILE A 46 0.47 8.29 -3.36
C ILE A 46 0.84 7.21 -4.36
N LEU A 47 1.06 5.99 -3.85
CA LEU A 47 1.25 4.79 -4.65
C LEU A 47 -0.10 4.10 -4.84
N ARG A 48 -0.41 3.76 -6.09
CA ARG A 48 -1.64 3.09 -6.51
C ARG A 48 -1.27 1.89 -7.35
N GLY A 49 -1.99 0.78 -7.16
CA GLY A 49 -1.71 -0.47 -7.89
C GLY A 49 -0.75 -1.39 -7.14
N CYS A 50 -1.27 -2.14 -6.16
CA CYS A 50 -0.48 -3.14 -5.42
C CYS A 50 -0.28 -4.42 -6.25
N LYS A 51 0.91 -5.03 -6.12
CA LYS A 51 1.24 -6.35 -6.67
C LYS A 51 0.36 -7.42 -6.04
N ARG A 52 -0.52 -8.03 -6.83
CA ARG A 52 -1.48 -9.04 -6.32
C ARG A 52 -0.85 -10.25 -5.66
N HIS A 53 0.34 -10.64 -6.09
CA HIS A 53 1.06 -11.78 -5.50
C HIS A 53 1.67 -11.43 -4.14
N ALA A 54 1.96 -10.16 -3.87
CA ALA A 54 2.52 -9.70 -2.60
C ALA A 54 1.45 -9.59 -1.49
N MET A 55 0.17 -9.48 -1.84
CA MET A 55 -0.92 -9.27 -0.88
C MET A 55 -0.95 -10.31 0.24
N LEU A 56 -0.92 -11.60 -0.11
CA LEU A 56 -1.03 -12.68 0.88
C LEU A 56 0.14 -12.67 1.87
N GLU A 57 1.36 -12.47 1.36
CA GLU A 57 2.58 -12.48 2.17
C GLU A 57 2.63 -11.28 3.14
N TRP A 58 2.25 -10.09 2.67
CA TRP A 58 2.49 -8.85 3.39
C TRP A 58 1.28 -8.32 4.18
N LEU A 59 0.07 -8.60 3.72
CA LEU A 59 -1.17 -8.20 4.40
C LEU A 59 -1.82 -9.35 5.18
N GLY A 60 -1.37 -10.58 4.93
CA GLY A 60 -1.91 -11.78 5.57
C GLY A 60 -3.24 -12.24 4.99
N HIS A 61 -3.61 -13.45 5.36
CA HIS A 61 -4.74 -14.18 4.76
C HIS A 61 -6.09 -13.46 4.91
N ASP A 62 -6.36 -12.84 6.06
CA ASP A 62 -7.66 -12.20 6.30
C ASP A 62 -7.92 -11.00 5.39
N ILE A 63 -6.91 -10.12 5.25
CA ILE A 63 -7.00 -8.92 4.42
C ILE A 63 -6.98 -9.32 2.94
N ASP A 64 -6.10 -10.26 2.56
CA ASP A 64 -6.06 -10.79 1.19
C ASP A 64 -7.43 -11.35 0.77
N THR A 65 -8.05 -12.17 1.62
CA THR A 65 -9.40 -12.71 1.36
C THR A 65 -10.44 -11.59 1.23
N ALA A 66 -10.46 -10.64 2.16
CA ALA A 66 -11.40 -9.52 2.17
C ALA A 66 -11.30 -8.63 0.92
N ILE A 67 -10.09 -8.44 0.37
CA ILE A 67 -9.89 -7.67 -0.86
C ILE A 67 -10.40 -8.48 -2.06
N ARG A 68 -10.08 -9.78 -2.11
CA ARG A 68 -10.48 -10.67 -3.23
C ARG A 68 -12.00 -10.84 -3.36
N THR A 69 -12.76 -10.65 -2.29
CA THR A 69 -14.23 -10.68 -2.38
C THR A 69 -14.82 -9.43 -3.02
N SER A 70 -14.08 -8.31 -3.01
CA SER A 70 -14.58 -7.02 -3.50
C SER A 70 -14.91 -7.05 -4.99
N PRO A 71 -16.01 -6.38 -5.42
CA PRO A 71 -16.36 -6.26 -6.83
C PRO A 71 -15.24 -5.64 -7.68
N ALA A 72 -14.58 -4.61 -7.16
CA ALA A 72 -13.49 -3.92 -7.86
C ALA A 72 -12.32 -4.87 -8.14
N PHE A 73 -11.88 -5.66 -7.14
CA PHE A 73 -10.81 -6.64 -7.37
C PHE A 73 -11.20 -7.70 -8.41
N LYS A 74 -12.44 -8.19 -8.36
CA LYS A 74 -12.94 -9.19 -9.30
C LYS A 74 -12.96 -8.66 -10.73
N GLU A 75 -13.46 -7.45 -10.94
CA GLU A 75 -13.48 -6.78 -12.24
C GLU A 75 -12.05 -6.60 -12.79
N GLU A 76 -11.12 -6.08 -11.98
CA GLU A 76 -9.73 -5.96 -12.39
C GLU A 76 -9.11 -7.34 -12.69
N ALA A 77 -9.56 -8.40 -12.03
CA ALA A 77 -9.06 -9.76 -12.24
C ALA A 77 -9.56 -10.37 -13.55
N GLU A 78 -10.81 -10.14 -13.90
CA GLU A 78 -11.37 -10.50 -15.20
C GLU A 78 -10.67 -9.80 -16.35
N GLN A 79 -10.19 -8.56 -16.13
CA GLN A 79 -9.38 -7.81 -17.10
C GLN A 79 -7.93 -8.29 -17.21
N GLY A 80 -7.49 -9.21 -16.35
CA GLY A 80 -6.12 -9.71 -16.35
C GLY A 80 -5.07 -8.73 -15.80
N ASN A 81 -5.50 -7.69 -15.07
CA ASN A 81 -4.57 -6.70 -14.53
C ASN A 81 -3.64 -7.33 -13.48
N PRO A 82 -2.30 -7.17 -13.57
CA PRO A 82 -1.38 -7.76 -12.58
C PRO A 82 -1.36 -6.99 -11.25
N LEU A 83 -1.85 -5.74 -11.27
CA LEU A 83 -1.95 -4.85 -10.12
C LEU A 83 -3.41 -4.70 -9.69
N THR A 84 -3.62 -4.25 -8.44
CA THR A 84 -4.94 -3.91 -7.93
C THR A 84 -4.99 -2.51 -7.34
N GLU A 85 -6.02 -1.74 -7.70
CA GLU A 85 -6.29 -0.41 -7.14
C GLU A 85 -7.03 -0.48 -5.81
N CYS A 86 -7.41 -1.68 -5.37
CA CYS A 86 -8.02 -1.91 -4.06
C CYS A 86 -7.06 -1.65 -2.89
N ILE A 87 -5.77 -1.45 -3.17
CA ILE A 87 -4.75 -1.08 -2.19
C ILE A 87 -4.00 0.14 -2.72
N SER A 88 -3.89 1.17 -1.89
CA SER A 88 -3.02 2.32 -2.12
C SER A 88 -2.21 2.65 -0.88
N MET A 89 -1.12 3.39 -1.05
CA MET A 89 -0.25 3.83 0.04
C MET A 89 0.04 5.32 -0.08
N THR A 90 -0.32 6.09 0.93
CA THR A 90 0.02 7.51 1.05
C THR A 90 1.24 7.65 1.95
N ILE A 91 2.29 8.29 1.44
CA ILE A 91 3.59 8.41 2.07
C ILE A 91 3.93 9.89 2.22
N SER A 92 4.15 10.33 3.46
CA SER A 92 4.67 11.67 3.74
C SER A 92 6.09 11.83 3.20
N ASN A 93 6.42 13.03 2.71
CA ASN A 93 7.77 13.36 2.27
C ASN A 93 8.80 13.47 3.42
N ARG A 94 8.35 13.44 4.68
CA ARG A 94 9.22 13.46 5.87
C ARG A 94 9.52 12.06 6.34
N ALA A 95 10.80 11.74 6.51
CA ALA A 95 11.27 10.42 6.91
C ALA A 95 10.78 9.99 8.31
N THR A 96 10.48 10.94 9.20
CA THR A 96 10.01 10.67 10.56
C THR A 96 8.52 10.34 10.63
N GLU A 97 7.74 10.69 9.61
CA GLU A 97 6.29 10.54 9.62
C GLU A 97 5.87 9.15 9.10
N SER A 98 4.72 8.68 9.57
CA SER A 98 4.13 7.40 9.15
C SER A 98 3.68 7.43 7.69
N ALA A 99 3.27 6.27 7.20
CA ALA A 99 2.50 6.16 5.95
C ALA A 99 1.14 5.53 6.26
N VAL A 100 0.21 5.63 5.32
CA VAL A 100 -1.12 5.03 5.44
C VAL A 100 -1.35 4.11 4.25
N ILE A 101 -1.64 2.84 4.51
CA ILE A 101 -2.18 1.92 3.51
C ILE A 101 -3.70 2.02 3.55
N ASN A 102 -4.32 2.34 2.41
CA ASN A 102 -5.76 2.37 2.26
C ASN A 102 -6.22 1.10 1.54
N LEU A 103 -7.26 0.48 2.08
CA LEU A 103 -7.86 -0.75 1.60
C LEU A 103 -9.31 -0.47 1.17
N SER A 104 -9.61 -0.77 -0.08
CA SER A 104 -10.97 -0.84 -0.62
C SER A 104 -11.51 -2.24 -0.38
N LEU A 105 -12.48 -2.34 0.53
CA LEU A 105 -13.08 -3.61 0.95
C LEU A 105 -14.60 -3.51 0.79
N ASP A 106 -15.26 -4.64 0.64
CA ASP A 106 -16.71 -4.71 0.86
C ASP A 106 -17.05 -4.25 2.28
N GLU A 107 -18.20 -3.60 2.46
CA GLU A 107 -18.60 -3.06 3.77
C GLU A 107 -18.58 -4.11 4.90
N LYS A 108 -19.15 -5.29 4.61
CA LYS A 108 -19.19 -6.42 5.56
C LYS A 108 -17.79 -6.87 5.95
N GLU A 109 -16.88 -6.97 4.98
CA GLU A 109 -15.50 -7.37 5.21
C GLU A 109 -14.71 -6.28 5.94
N GLY A 110 -14.94 -5.00 5.61
CA GLY A 110 -14.35 -3.87 6.33
C GLY A 110 -14.71 -3.87 7.81
N VAL A 111 -15.97 -4.15 8.15
CA VAL A 111 -16.42 -4.30 9.55
C VAL A 111 -15.75 -5.52 10.19
N ARG A 112 -15.73 -6.68 9.51
CA ARG A 112 -15.11 -7.91 10.02
C ARG A 112 -13.63 -7.71 10.37
N ILE A 113 -12.85 -7.13 9.45
CA ILE A 113 -11.42 -6.89 9.64
C ILE A 113 -11.18 -5.87 10.75
N ARG A 114 -11.96 -4.78 10.80
CA ARG A 114 -11.84 -3.77 11.86
C ARG A 114 -12.04 -4.37 13.24
N LYS A 115 -13.07 -5.21 13.42
CA LYS A 115 -13.29 -5.90 14.70
C LYS A 115 -12.08 -6.74 15.08
N LYS A 116 -11.56 -7.54 14.15
CA LYS A 116 -10.40 -8.41 14.42
C LYS A 116 -9.12 -7.67 14.82
N LEU A 117 -8.90 -6.46 14.31
CA LEU A 117 -7.68 -5.69 14.56
C LEU A 117 -7.76 -4.79 15.79
N TYR A 118 -8.96 -4.37 16.20
CA TYR A 118 -9.15 -3.31 17.20
C TYR A 118 -10.12 -3.64 18.33
N GLU A 119 -10.82 -4.78 18.28
CA GLU A 119 -11.72 -5.28 19.33
C GLU A 119 -11.26 -6.66 19.82
#